data_AF-A0A1F6RPP2-F1
#
_entry.id   AF-A0A1F6RPP2-F1
#
_cell.length_a   1.000
_cell.length_b   1.000
_cell.length_c   1.000
_cell.angle_alpha   90.00
_cell.angle_beta   90.00
_cell.angle_gamma   90.00
#
_symmetry.space_group_name_H-M   'P 1'
#
loop_
_entity.id
_entity.type
_entity.pdbx_description
1 polymer ?
#
loop_
_entity_poly.entity_id
_entity_poly.type
_entity_poly.pdbx_seq_one_letter_code
_entity_poly.pdbx_strand_id
1 'polypeptide(L)'
;MLNIPFYKNLKTDTHCVQASYKMVLKYVFPEKDFSYAFLDKKTYHKKDKWTWNAGGLLFLASLGFEVKNIEKFDYKQLVQFGVRYLKHIWDDETFRVQKQYSDFNQEIRLAKKLLASKSIQVLNRKTSLEEIEKLFKSGYILLASVNPAVFQRRKFYAKHLVVITGMTDKSIRFHDPGLPPMKNRRVLKATFMRAMGNFPEVVALRHPRMKRSL
;
A
#
# COMPACT_ATOMS: atom_id res chain seq x y z
N MET A 1 9.17 4.29 17.39
CA MET A 1 9.46 4.69 15.98
C MET A 1 10.20 3.53 15.34
N LEU A 2 9.88 3.18 14.10
CA LEU A 2 10.55 2.11 13.36
C LEU A 2 11.69 2.69 12.53
N ASN A 3 12.89 2.10 12.64
CA ASN A 3 14.06 2.50 11.85
C ASN A 3 14.06 1.80 10.48
N ILE A 4 13.00 2.03 9.70
CA ILE A 4 12.87 1.49 8.35
C ILE A 4 13.81 2.28 7.43
N PRO A 5 14.61 1.63 6.57
CA PRO A 5 15.45 2.34 5.60
C PRO A 5 14.57 3.03 4.54
N PHE A 6 15.03 4.17 4.02
CA PHE A 6 14.28 4.93 3.02
C PHE A 6 14.76 4.62 1.60
N TYR A 7 13.82 4.30 0.71
CA TYR A 7 14.06 4.15 -0.72
C TYR A 7 13.03 4.99 -1.49
N LYS A 8 13.52 5.84 -2.40
CA LYS A 8 12.70 6.73 -3.24
C LYS A 8 12.07 6.00 -4.43
N ASN A 9 11.02 6.56 -5.01
CA ASN A 9 10.46 6.11 -6.29
C ASN A 9 11.49 6.29 -7.43
N LEU A 10 11.29 5.58 -8.54
CA LEU A 10 12.04 5.83 -9.76
C LEU A 10 11.58 7.15 -10.41
N LYS A 11 12.39 7.67 -11.35
CA LYS A 11 12.12 8.97 -12.01
C LYS A 11 10.78 9.01 -12.77
N THR A 12 10.20 7.85 -13.10
CA THR A 12 8.92 7.71 -13.79
C THR A 12 7.70 7.90 -12.87
N ASP A 13 7.92 7.97 -11.55
CA ASP A 13 6.88 8.06 -10.51
C ASP A 13 5.87 6.90 -10.50
N THR A 14 6.18 5.76 -11.13
CA THR A 14 5.28 4.60 -11.23
C THR A 14 5.55 3.50 -10.21
N HIS A 15 6.59 3.63 -9.37
CA HIS A 15 7.11 2.58 -8.50
C HIS A 15 6.90 2.81 -6.99
N CYS A 16 5.86 3.55 -6.58
CA CYS A 16 5.62 3.83 -5.16
C CYS A 16 5.36 2.53 -4.34
N VAL A 17 4.69 1.55 -4.94
CA VAL A 17 4.45 0.22 -4.35
C VAL A 17 5.77 -0.52 -4.14
N GLN A 18 6.61 -0.59 -5.16
CA GLN A 18 7.89 -1.30 -5.12
C GLN A 18 8.87 -0.62 -4.16
N ALA A 19 8.96 0.70 -4.18
CA ALA A 19 9.76 1.45 -3.22
C ALA A 19 9.31 1.16 -1.79
N SER A 20 8.00 1.16 -1.53
CA SER A 20 7.44 0.85 -0.21
C SER A 20 7.72 -0.57 0.25
N TYR A 21 7.55 -1.57 -0.63
CA TYR A 21 7.92 -2.94 -0.30
C TYR A 21 9.42 -3.12 -0.14
N LYS A 22 10.26 -2.43 -0.92
CA LYS A 22 11.72 -2.44 -0.74
C LYS A 22 12.10 -1.95 0.65
N MET A 23 11.47 -0.88 1.13
CA MET A 23 11.69 -0.35 2.49
C MET A 23 11.36 -1.41 3.56
N VAL A 24 10.18 -2.04 3.47
CA VAL A 24 9.76 -3.12 4.39
C VAL A 24 10.70 -4.31 4.33
N LEU A 25 11.02 -4.79 3.12
CA LEU A 25 11.86 -5.96 2.91
C LEU A 25 13.28 -5.73 3.40
N LYS A 26 13.87 -4.57 3.17
CA LYS A 26 15.20 -4.21 3.70
C LYS A 26 15.22 -4.01 5.21
N TYR A 27 14.09 -3.65 5.82
CA TYR A 27 13.97 -3.62 7.28
C TYR A 27 13.95 -5.02 7.89
N VAL A 28 13.25 -5.97 7.26
CA VAL A 28 13.09 -7.35 7.78
C VAL A 28 14.24 -8.29 7.36
N PHE A 29 14.83 -8.05 6.19
CA PHE A 29 15.92 -8.83 5.60
C PHE A 29 17.07 -7.88 5.20
N PRO A 30 17.76 -7.25 6.17
CA PRO A 30 18.82 -6.27 5.90
C PRO A 30 19.97 -6.81 5.06
N GLU A 31 20.21 -8.13 5.10
CA GLU A 31 21.24 -8.84 4.34
C GLU A 31 20.87 -9.08 2.87
N LYS A 32 19.57 -9.08 2.54
CA LYS A 32 19.09 -9.36 1.17
C LYS A 32 18.98 -8.08 0.36
N ASP A 33 19.28 -8.13 -0.93
CA ASP A 33 18.97 -7.04 -1.84
C ASP A 33 17.68 -7.33 -2.64
N PHE A 34 16.94 -6.27 -2.92
CA PHE A 34 15.69 -6.29 -3.65
C PHE A 34 15.74 -5.17 -4.69
N SER A 35 16.22 -5.48 -5.89
CA SER A 35 16.25 -4.53 -7.00
C SER A 35 14.83 -4.16 -7.46
N TYR A 36 14.64 -3.00 -8.09
CA TYR A 36 13.34 -2.63 -8.66
C TYR A 36 12.91 -3.62 -9.73
N ALA A 37 13.82 -4.09 -10.59
CA ALA A 37 13.51 -5.10 -11.59
C ALA A 37 13.02 -6.43 -10.98
N PHE A 38 13.57 -6.83 -9.83
CA PHE A 38 13.07 -7.99 -9.10
C PHE A 38 11.66 -7.73 -8.55
N LEU A 39 11.46 -6.58 -7.90
CA LEU A 39 10.17 -6.21 -7.31
C LEU A 39 9.09 -6.04 -8.37
N ASP A 40 9.40 -5.46 -9.54
CA ASP A 40 8.51 -5.33 -10.67
C ASP A 40 7.93 -6.69 -11.09
N LYS A 41 8.78 -7.72 -11.17
CA LYS A 41 8.34 -9.09 -11.46
C LYS A 41 7.44 -9.64 -10.36
N LYS A 42 7.74 -9.37 -9.09
CA LYS A 42 6.98 -9.91 -7.95
C LYS A 42 5.64 -9.20 -7.73
N THR A 43 5.57 -7.91 -8.00
CA THR A 43 4.35 -7.10 -7.89
C THR A 43 3.56 -7.06 -9.20
N TYR A 44 4.06 -7.70 -10.26
CA TYR A 44 3.51 -7.63 -11.61
C TYR A 44 3.39 -6.18 -12.13
N HIS A 45 4.38 -5.35 -11.83
CA HIS A 45 4.48 -4.01 -12.40
C HIS A 45 4.66 -4.11 -13.91
N LYS A 46 4.03 -3.20 -14.65
CA LYS A 46 4.24 -3.02 -16.09
C LYS A 46 4.77 -1.61 -16.33
N LYS A 47 5.68 -1.49 -17.29
CA LYS A 47 6.22 -0.21 -17.72
C LYS A 47 5.06 0.77 -18.02
N ASP A 48 5.18 2.00 -17.54
CA ASP A 48 4.22 3.09 -17.73
C ASP A 48 2.81 2.82 -17.16
N LYS A 49 2.67 1.82 -16.27
CA LYS A 49 1.44 1.47 -15.57
C LYS A 49 1.60 1.62 -14.06
N TRP A 50 0.50 1.90 -13.38
CA TRP A 50 0.40 1.84 -11.93
C TRP A 50 0.31 0.39 -11.45
N THR A 51 0.78 0.17 -10.23
CA THR A 51 0.80 -1.14 -9.59
C THR A 51 -0.32 -1.25 -8.57
N TRP A 52 -1.04 -2.36 -8.60
CA TRP A 52 -2.01 -2.73 -7.58
C TRP A 52 -1.38 -3.70 -6.56
N ASN A 53 -1.91 -3.71 -5.34
CA ASN A 53 -1.24 -4.39 -4.23
C ASN A 53 -1.36 -5.92 -4.28
N ALA A 54 -2.35 -6.52 -4.95
CA ALA A 54 -2.60 -7.97 -4.86
C ALA A 54 -1.37 -8.84 -5.14
N GLY A 55 -0.60 -8.53 -6.20
CA GLY A 55 0.64 -9.24 -6.51
C GLY A 55 1.70 -9.11 -5.42
N GLY A 56 1.85 -7.91 -4.88
CA GLY A 56 2.72 -7.61 -3.75
C GLY A 56 2.36 -8.32 -2.47
N LEU A 57 1.08 -8.34 -2.11
CA LEU A 57 0.56 -9.02 -0.93
C LEU A 57 0.82 -10.53 -0.99
N LEU A 58 0.58 -11.14 -2.16
CA LEU A 58 0.89 -12.55 -2.41
C LEU A 58 2.39 -12.83 -2.25
N PHE A 59 3.24 -11.96 -2.79
CA PHE A 59 4.68 -12.08 -2.64
C PHE A 59 5.12 -11.96 -1.16
N LEU A 60 4.63 -10.97 -0.43
CA LEU A 60 4.95 -10.80 0.99
C LEU A 60 4.49 -12.01 1.81
N ALA A 61 3.28 -12.53 1.57
CA ALA A 61 2.81 -13.74 2.22
C ALA A 61 3.71 -14.95 1.93
N SER A 62 4.21 -15.08 0.67
CA SER A 62 5.15 -16.15 0.31
C SER A 62 6.50 -16.07 1.02
N LEU A 63 6.85 -14.91 1.57
CA LEU A 63 8.04 -14.70 2.40
C LEU A 63 7.79 -14.95 3.90
N GLY A 64 6.59 -15.40 4.29
CA GLY A 64 6.25 -15.69 5.68
C GLY A 64 5.71 -14.49 6.47
N PHE A 65 5.32 -13.40 5.80
CA PHE A 65 4.60 -12.33 6.48
C PHE A 65 3.17 -12.76 6.81
N GLU A 66 2.71 -12.43 8.01
CA GLU A 66 1.30 -12.24 8.29
C GLU A 66 0.85 -10.94 7.60
N VAL A 67 -0.11 -11.06 6.69
CA VAL A 67 -0.60 -9.95 5.88
C VAL A 67 -2.06 -9.67 6.20
N LYS A 68 -2.38 -8.44 6.59
CA LYS A 68 -3.75 -7.94 6.68
C LYS A 68 -3.92 -6.79 5.70
N ASN A 69 -4.83 -6.95 4.75
CA ASN A 69 -5.21 -5.91 3.83
C ASN A 69 -6.60 -5.37 4.22
N ILE A 70 -6.66 -4.14 4.70
CA ILE A 70 -7.88 -3.51 5.19
C ILE A 70 -8.25 -2.40 4.22
N GLU A 71 -9.32 -2.61 3.46
CA GLU A 71 -9.82 -1.61 2.52
C GLU A 71 -11.29 -1.80 2.19
N LYS A 72 -11.94 -0.73 1.71
CA LYS A 72 -13.33 -0.78 1.25
C LYS A 72 -13.50 -1.45 -0.13
N PHE A 73 -12.41 -1.64 -0.87
CA PHE A 73 -12.44 -2.35 -2.15
C PHE A 73 -12.77 -3.83 -1.92
N ASP A 74 -13.76 -4.34 -2.66
CA ASP A 74 -14.24 -5.71 -2.52
C ASP A 74 -13.66 -6.59 -3.62
N TYR A 75 -12.62 -7.34 -3.27
CA TYR A 75 -12.00 -8.30 -4.19
C TYR A 75 -12.95 -9.42 -4.63
N LYS A 76 -13.95 -9.80 -3.82
CA LYS A 76 -14.94 -10.82 -4.23
C LYS A 76 -15.80 -10.27 -5.35
N GLN A 77 -16.27 -9.03 -5.21
CA GLN A 77 -17.03 -8.32 -6.24
C GLN A 77 -16.18 -8.09 -7.50
N LEU A 78 -14.90 -7.73 -7.36
CA LEU A 78 -13.98 -7.63 -8.49
C LEU A 78 -13.85 -8.97 -9.23
N VAL A 79 -13.71 -10.09 -8.51
CA VAL A 79 -13.59 -11.41 -9.13
C VAL A 79 -14.87 -11.84 -9.83
N GLN A 80 -16.03 -11.53 -9.24
CA GLN A 80 -17.34 -11.93 -9.76
C GLN A 80 -17.78 -11.07 -10.96
N PHE A 81 -17.60 -9.76 -10.89
CA PHE A 81 -18.16 -8.81 -11.86
C PHE A 81 -17.10 -8.09 -12.72
N GLY A 82 -15.81 -8.24 -12.38
CA GLY A 82 -14.70 -7.69 -13.15
C GLY A 82 -14.78 -6.18 -13.30
N VAL A 83 -14.55 -5.71 -14.54
CA VAL A 83 -14.54 -4.28 -14.88
C VAL A 83 -15.90 -3.60 -14.60
N ARG A 84 -17.02 -4.34 -14.60
CA ARG A 84 -18.34 -3.77 -14.27
C ARG A 84 -18.39 -3.27 -12.83
N TYR A 85 -17.80 -4.00 -11.90
CA TYR A 85 -17.68 -3.58 -10.50
C TYR A 85 -16.85 -2.29 -10.40
N LEU A 86 -15.70 -2.23 -11.08
CA LEU A 86 -14.84 -1.05 -11.08
C LEU A 86 -15.56 0.21 -11.60
N LYS A 87 -16.34 0.07 -12.68
CA LYS A 87 -17.14 1.17 -13.22
C LYS A 87 -18.26 1.61 -12.27
N HIS A 88 -18.78 0.70 -11.45
CA HIS A 88 -19.84 1.02 -10.49
C HIS A 88 -19.33 1.77 -9.26
N ILE A 89 -18.13 1.43 -8.74
CA ILE A 89 -17.62 2.00 -7.49
C ILE A 89 -16.82 3.30 -7.67
N TRP A 90 -16.42 3.61 -8.90
CA TRP A 90 -15.62 4.79 -9.22
C TRP A 90 -16.42 5.76 -10.07
N ASP A 91 -16.19 7.05 -9.86
CA ASP A 91 -16.60 8.06 -10.82
C ASP A 91 -15.90 7.87 -12.18
N ASP A 92 -16.48 8.48 -13.22
CA ASP A 92 -16.02 8.30 -14.59
C ASP A 92 -14.55 8.74 -14.78
N GLU A 93 -14.11 9.79 -14.08
CA GLU A 93 -12.73 10.27 -14.16
C GLU A 93 -11.76 9.24 -13.58
N THR A 94 -12.02 8.78 -12.34
CA THR A 94 -11.20 7.79 -11.65
C THR A 94 -11.17 6.48 -12.45
N PHE A 95 -12.32 6.02 -12.94
CA PHE A 95 -12.38 4.80 -13.76
C PHE A 95 -11.57 4.94 -15.04
N ARG A 96 -11.67 6.07 -15.76
CA ARG A 96 -10.92 6.31 -17.00
C ARG A 96 -9.42 6.34 -16.75
N VAL A 97 -8.97 7.08 -15.73
CA VAL A 97 -7.56 7.16 -15.35
C VAL A 97 -7.03 5.79 -14.92
N GLN A 98 -7.76 5.07 -14.08
CA GLN A 98 -7.36 3.72 -13.65
C GLN A 98 -7.31 2.75 -14.83
N LYS A 99 -8.26 2.81 -15.77
CA LYS A 99 -8.25 1.97 -16.98
C LYS A 99 -7.06 2.29 -17.89
N GLN A 100 -6.68 3.57 -17.99
CA GLN A 100 -5.53 3.99 -18.78
C GLN A 100 -4.21 3.52 -18.16
N TYR A 101 -4.07 3.63 -16.84
CA TYR A 101 -2.78 3.37 -16.16
C TYR A 101 -2.70 2.01 -15.48
N SER A 102 -3.74 1.19 -15.43
CA SER A 102 -3.70 -0.15 -14.79
C SER A 102 -3.95 -1.28 -15.77
N ASP A 103 -3.71 -2.51 -15.32
CA ASP A 103 -4.14 -3.74 -16.00
C ASP A 103 -5.19 -4.46 -15.16
N PHE A 104 -6.47 -4.21 -15.46
CA PHE A 104 -7.59 -4.80 -14.71
C PHE A 104 -7.67 -6.32 -14.87
N ASN A 105 -7.30 -6.86 -16.03
CA ASN A 105 -7.37 -8.31 -16.26
C ASN A 105 -6.31 -9.04 -15.43
N GLN A 106 -5.12 -8.45 -15.32
CA GLN A 106 -4.11 -8.93 -14.39
C GLN A 106 -4.60 -8.88 -12.95
N GLU A 107 -5.20 -7.76 -12.55
CA GLU A 107 -5.66 -7.62 -11.17
C GLU A 107 -6.77 -8.60 -10.82
N ILE A 108 -7.75 -8.82 -11.71
CA ILE A 108 -8.81 -9.84 -11.49
C ILE A 108 -8.20 -11.24 -11.29
N ARG A 109 -7.15 -11.60 -12.04
CA ARG A 109 -6.44 -12.88 -11.85
C ARG A 109 -5.71 -12.93 -10.51
N LEU A 110 -5.06 -11.85 -10.10
CA LEU A 110 -4.35 -11.78 -8.81
C LEU A 110 -5.32 -11.77 -7.64
N ALA A 111 -6.46 -11.10 -7.75
CA ALA A 111 -7.54 -11.08 -6.77
C ALA A 111 -8.07 -12.49 -6.46
N LYS A 112 -8.23 -13.34 -7.48
CA LYS A 112 -8.59 -14.77 -7.29
C LYS A 112 -7.59 -15.49 -6.40
N LYS A 113 -6.28 -15.30 -6.65
CA LYS A 113 -5.21 -15.89 -5.84
C LYS A 113 -5.17 -15.30 -4.42
N LEU A 114 -5.39 -14.00 -4.30
CA LEU A 114 -5.42 -13.28 -3.03
C LEU A 114 -6.52 -13.86 -2.12
N LEU A 115 -7.74 -14.02 -2.64
CA LEU A 115 -8.88 -14.57 -1.91
C LEU A 115 -8.72 -16.06 -1.56
N ALA A 116 -7.95 -16.82 -2.35
CA ALA A 116 -7.66 -18.22 -2.08
C ALA A 116 -6.54 -18.42 -1.03
N SER A 117 -5.78 -17.36 -0.69
CA SER A 117 -4.65 -17.45 0.23
C SER A 117 -5.11 -17.51 1.68
N LYS A 118 -4.69 -18.55 2.42
CA LYS A 118 -4.93 -18.67 3.87
C LYS A 118 -4.00 -17.78 4.71
N SER A 119 -2.91 -17.30 4.13
CA SER A 119 -1.89 -16.48 4.81
C SER A 119 -2.20 -14.98 4.75
N ILE A 120 -3.27 -14.58 4.05
CA ILE A 120 -3.64 -13.18 3.84
C ILE A 120 -5.08 -12.95 4.33
N GLN A 121 -5.25 -11.99 5.23
CA GLN A 121 -6.57 -11.54 5.67
C GLN A 121 -6.99 -10.34 4.82
N VAL A 122 -7.98 -10.54 3.94
CA VAL A 122 -8.60 -9.45 3.18
C VAL A 122 -9.85 -8.99 3.94
N LEU A 123 -9.80 -7.78 4.49
CA LEU A 123 -10.83 -7.22 5.34
C LEU A 123 -11.55 -6.09 4.59
N ASN A 124 -12.72 -6.41 4.03
CA ASN A 124 -13.52 -5.47 3.24
C ASN A 124 -14.29 -4.49 4.13
N ARG A 125 -13.60 -3.45 4.63
CA ARG A 125 -14.19 -2.38 5.46
C ARG A 125 -13.30 -1.14 5.52
N LYS A 126 -13.87 -0.05 6.01
CA LYS A 126 -13.10 1.15 6.35
C LYS A 126 -12.25 0.88 7.61
N THR A 127 -11.02 1.38 7.62
CA THR A 127 -10.17 1.41 8.83
C THR A 127 -10.36 2.73 9.58
N SER A 128 -10.27 2.69 10.91
CA SER A 128 -10.23 3.89 11.75
C SER A 128 -8.79 4.26 12.14
N LEU A 129 -8.61 5.47 12.67
CA LEU A 129 -7.30 5.92 13.18
C LEU A 129 -6.87 5.08 14.40
N GLU A 130 -7.82 4.76 15.28
CA GLU A 130 -7.61 3.95 16.48
C GLU A 130 -7.13 2.55 16.13
N GLU A 131 -7.68 1.96 15.06
CA GLU A 131 -7.22 0.67 14.54
C GLU A 131 -5.80 0.74 13.97
N ILE A 132 -5.49 1.77 13.18
CA ILE A 132 -4.14 1.99 12.65
C ILE A 132 -3.14 2.10 13.81
N GLU A 133 -3.49 2.85 14.86
CA GLU A 133 -2.67 2.97 16.06
C GLU A 133 -2.51 1.64 16.80
N LYS A 134 -3.60 0.89 16.98
CA LYS A 134 -3.58 -0.41 17.63
C LYS A 134 -2.66 -1.38 16.88
N LEU A 135 -2.76 -1.45 15.56
CA LEU A 135 -1.90 -2.29 14.73
C LEU A 135 -0.44 -1.87 14.84
N PHE A 136 -0.15 -0.57 14.78
CA PHE A 136 1.21 -0.05 14.91
C PHE A 136 1.81 -0.39 16.29
N LYS A 137 1.05 -0.16 17.38
CA LYS A 137 1.46 -0.52 18.76
C LYS A 137 1.63 -2.02 18.94
N SER A 138 0.88 -2.84 18.20
CA SER A 138 0.98 -4.31 18.22
C SER A 138 2.16 -4.86 17.40
N GLY A 139 3.07 -4.00 16.94
CA GLY A 139 4.29 -4.39 16.27
C GLY A 139 4.14 -4.67 14.77
N TYR A 140 3.07 -4.21 14.12
CA TYR A 140 2.94 -4.28 12.66
C TYR A 140 3.68 -3.12 11.98
N ILE A 141 4.29 -3.41 10.83
CA ILE A 141 4.67 -2.38 9.85
C ILE A 141 3.43 -2.06 9.03
N LEU A 142 3.12 -0.77 8.89
CA LEU A 142 1.92 -0.33 8.18
C LEU A 142 2.29 0.40 6.89
N LEU A 143 1.64 0.02 5.81
CA LEU A 143 1.59 0.79 4.58
C LEU A 143 0.20 1.37 4.43
N ALA A 144 0.10 2.58 3.91
CA ALA A 144 -1.18 3.25 3.69
C ALA A 144 -1.25 3.86 2.30
N SER A 145 -2.38 3.68 1.64
CA SER A 145 -2.71 4.42 0.43
C SER A 145 -3.17 5.82 0.81
N VAL A 146 -2.60 6.83 0.17
CA VAL A 146 -2.92 8.25 0.36
C VAL A 146 -3.05 8.95 -0.98
N ASN A 147 -3.80 10.05 -1.01
CA ASN A 147 -3.79 11.02 -2.09
C ASN A 147 -2.77 12.13 -1.73
N PRO A 148 -1.62 12.22 -2.43
CA PRO A 148 -0.58 13.21 -2.12
C PRO A 148 -1.05 14.65 -2.37
N ALA A 149 -2.07 14.86 -3.21
CA ALA A 149 -2.64 16.18 -3.49
C ALA A 149 -3.16 16.87 -2.22
N VAL A 150 -3.66 16.09 -1.25
CA VAL A 150 -4.13 16.61 0.05
C VAL A 150 -3.01 17.30 0.81
N PHE A 151 -1.80 16.74 0.76
CA PHE A 151 -0.65 17.36 1.44
C PHE A 151 -0.09 18.58 0.70
N GLN A 152 -0.36 18.68 -0.60
CA GLN A 152 0.05 19.80 -1.46
C GLN A 152 -1.04 20.87 -1.61
N ARG A 153 -2.23 20.66 -1.01
CA ARG A 153 -3.43 21.51 -1.18
C ARG A 153 -3.84 21.68 -2.65
N ARG A 154 -3.70 20.61 -3.44
CA ARG A 154 -4.09 20.56 -4.86
C ARG A 154 -5.35 19.73 -5.05
N LYS A 155 -6.09 20.01 -6.13
CA LYS A 155 -7.30 19.28 -6.53
C LYS A 155 -6.99 18.33 -7.68
N PHE A 156 -6.46 17.15 -7.35
CA PHE A 156 -6.35 16.03 -8.28
C PHE A 156 -6.35 14.71 -7.51
N TYR A 157 -6.60 13.61 -8.24
CA TYR A 157 -6.49 12.26 -7.69
C TYR A 157 -5.18 11.61 -8.16
N ALA A 158 -4.40 11.11 -7.20
CA ALA A 158 -3.34 10.15 -7.46
C ALA A 158 -3.31 9.14 -6.31
N LYS A 159 -3.28 7.84 -6.62
CA LYS A 159 -3.11 6.81 -5.60
C LYS A 159 -1.61 6.66 -5.31
N HIS A 160 -1.23 6.74 -4.04
CA HIS A 160 0.16 6.66 -3.62
C HIS A 160 0.34 5.81 -2.37
N LEU A 161 1.32 4.92 -2.35
CA LEU A 161 1.60 4.06 -1.19
C LEU A 161 2.76 4.64 -0.38
N VAL A 162 2.56 4.76 0.94
CA VAL A 162 3.57 5.24 1.91
C VAL A 162 3.78 4.24 3.04
N VAL A 163 4.96 4.27 3.68
CA VAL A 163 5.29 3.38 4.82
C VAL A 163 5.29 4.17 6.12
N ILE A 164 4.43 3.82 7.07
CA ILE A 164 4.36 4.49 8.38
C ILE A 164 5.55 4.07 9.23
N THR A 165 6.32 5.05 9.72
CA THR A 165 7.53 4.84 10.52
C THR A 165 7.38 5.29 11.97
N GLY A 166 6.33 6.05 12.31
CA GLY A 166 6.10 6.48 13.67
C GLY A 166 4.75 7.13 13.87
N MET A 167 4.28 7.12 15.11
CA MET A 167 3.09 7.86 15.54
C MET A 167 3.36 8.49 16.90
N THR A 168 2.78 9.67 17.12
CA THR A 168 2.63 10.32 18.43
C THR A 168 1.15 10.56 18.64
N ASP A 169 0.74 11.18 19.75
CA ASP A 169 -0.68 11.47 20.01
C ASP A 169 -1.32 12.36 18.94
N LYS A 170 -0.55 13.27 18.34
CA LYS A 170 -1.05 14.25 17.36
C LYS A 170 -0.62 14.00 15.92
N SER A 171 0.44 13.22 15.69
CA SER A 171 1.08 13.15 14.37
C SER A 171 1.43 11.74 13.92
N ILE A 172 1.43 11.54 12.60
CA ILE A 172 1.95 10.34 11.92
C ILE A 172 3.22 10.75 11.17
N ARG A 173 4.23 9.89 11.24
CA ARG A 173 5.47 9.95 10.46
C ARG A 173 5.50 8.80 9.47
N PHE A 174 5.87 9.07 8.23
CA PHE A 174 5.94 8.07 7.18
C PHE A 174 7.05 8.37 6.18
N HIS A 175 7.51 7.34 5.50
CA HIS A 175 8.35 7.44 4.31
C HIS A 175 7.45 7.62 3.08
N ASP A 176 7.63 8.75 2.40
CA ASP A 176 6.93 9.11 1.17
C ASP A 176 7.91 8.94 0.00
N PRO A 177 7.77 7.86 -0.80
CA PRO A 177 8.70 7.62 -1.89
C PRO A 177 8.45 8.52 -3.11
N GLY A 178 7.35 9.30 -3.16
CA GLY A 178 6.92 10.03 -4.36
C GLY A 178 7.92 11.08 -4.85
N LEU A 179 7.54 11.89 -5.85
CA LEU A 179 8.39 12.97 -6.36
C LEU A 179 7.86 14.35 -5.92
N PRO A 180 8.61 15.13 -5.10
CA PRO A 180 9.92 14.83 -4.54
C PRO A 180 9.86 13.83 -3.36
N PRO A 181 10.91 13.00 -3.16
CA PRO A 181 10.91 11.97 -2.12
C PRO A 181 11.12 12.59 -0.73
N MET A 182 10.32 12.16 0.26
CA MET A 182 10.40 12.67 1.62
C MET A 182 10.55 11.55 2.65
N LYS A 183 11.75 11.44 3.23
CA LYS A 183 12.01 10.56 4.38
C LYS A 183 11.35 11.13 5.64
N ASN A 184 10.63 10.27 6.37
CA ASN A 184 10.02 10.59 7.67
C ASN A 184 9.14 11.86 7.67
N ARG A 185 8.41 12.09 6.57
CA ARG A 185 7.40 13.14 6.46
C ARG A 185 6.45 13.05 7.65
N ARG A 186 6.26 14.17 8.34
CA ARG A 186 5.40 14.28 9.52
C ARG A 186 4.19 15.13 9.19
N VAL A 187 3.00 14.63 9.51
CA VAL A 187 1.75 15.37 9.37
C VAL A 187 0.84 15.14 10.58
N LEU A 188 -0.15 16.00 10.77
CA LEU A 188 -1.22 15.77 11.75
C LEU A 188 -2.04 14.53 11.37
N LYS A 189 -2.47 13.73 12.36
CA LYS A 189 -3.33 12.56 12.15
C LYS A 189 -4.56 12.89 11.31
N ALA A 190 -5.26 13.98 11.63
CA ALA A 190 -6.41 14.44 10.85
C ALA A 190 -6.06 14.72 9.37
N THR A 191 -4.88 15.27 9.09
CA THR A 191 -4.43 15.49 7.70
C THR A 191 -4.12 14.18 7.00
N PHE A 192 -3.50 13.22 7.69
CA PHE A 192 -3.25 11.89 7.15
C PHE A 192 -4.55 11.15 6.82
N MET A 193 -5.52 11.16 7.74
CA MET A 193 -6.81 10.51 7.53
C MET A 193 -7.60 11.15 6.37
N ARG A 194 -7.54 12.48 6.21
CA ARG A 194 -8.08 13.14 5.00
C ARG A 194 -7.38 12.68 3.73
N ALA A 195 -6.06 12.51 3.77
CA ALA A 195 -5.29 12.04 2.61
C ALA A 195 -5.64 10.60 2.22
N MET A 196 -5.99 9.74 3.17
CA MET A 196 -6.48 8.38 2.87
C MET A 196 -7.87 8.37 2.20
N GLY A 197 -8.65 9.44 2.35
CA GLY A 197 -9.91 9.65 1.63
C GLY A 197 -11.01 8.62 1.96
N ASN A 198 -11.90 8.40 0.99
CA ASN A 198 -13.10 7.56 1.14
C ASN A 198 -12.84 6.06 0.95
N PHE A 199 -11.75 5.72 0.26
CA PHE A 199 -11.29 4.35 0.04
C PHE A 199 -9.92 4.16 0.70
N PRO A 200 -9.84 4.28 2.05
CA PRO A 200 -8.58 4.06 2.74
C PRO A 200 -8.17 2.60 2.56
N GLU A 201 -6.92 2.39 2.18
CA GLU A 201 -6.28 1.08 2.16
C GLU A 201 -5.12 1.11 3.14
N VAL A 202 -5.10 0.14 4.07
CA VAL A 202 -4.00 -0.10 4.98
C VAL A 202 -3.58 -1.55 4.86
N VAL A 203 -2.28 -1.74 4.59
CA VAL A 203 -1.65 -3.04 4.63
C VAL A 203 -0.85 -3.13 5.93
N ALA A 204 -1.24 -4.04 6.81
CA ALA A 204 -0.51 -4.34 8.02
C ALA A 204 0.30 -5.62 7.83
N LEU A 205 1.61 -5.52 8.07
CA LEU A 205 2.57 -6.59 7.87
C LEU A 205 3.28 -6.91 9.17
N ARG A 206 3.40 -8.20 9.47
CA ARG A 206 4.22 -8.69 10.58
C ARG A 206 4.99 -9.92 10.13
N HIS A 207 6.26 -10.01 10.50
CA HIS A 207 7.11 -11.14 10.15
C HIS A 207 7.77 -11.72 11.41
N PRO A 208 7.96 -13.04 11.53
CA PRO A 208 8.61 -13.65 12.71
C PRO A 208 10.02 -13.11 13.02
N ARG A 209 10.74 -12.63 12.01
CA ARG A 209 12.07 -11.99 12.18
C ARG A 209 12.02 -10.59 12.81
N MET A 210 10.87 -9.94 12.85
CA MET A 210 10.74 -8.68 13.56
C MET A 210 10.81 -8.96 15.05
N LYS A 211 11.87 -8.48 15.72
CA LYS A 211 11.99 -8.59 17.18
C LYS A 211 10.74 -7.99 17.81
N ARG A 212 10.04 -8.76 18.64
CA ARG A 212 9.04 -8.19 19.54
C ARG A 212 9.83 -7.27 20.48
N SER A 213 9.61 -5.96 20.39
CA SER A 213 9.94 -5.10 21.51
C SER A 213 9.05 -5.54 22.66
N LEU A 214 9.61 -6.36 23.55
CA LEU A 214 9.04 -6.66 24.87
C LEU A 214 8.94 -5.35 25.66
#